data_AF-A0A954E3H8-F1
#
_entry.id   AF-A0A954E3H8-F1
#
_cell.length_a   1.000
_cell.length_b   1.000
_cell.length_c   1.000
_cell.angle_alpha   90.00
_cell.angle_beta   90.00
_cell.angle_gamma   90.00
#
_symmetry.space_group_name_H-M   'P 1'
#
loop_
_entity.id
_entity.type
_entity.pdbx_description
1 polymer ?
#
loop_
_entity_poly.entity_id
_entity_poly.type
_entity_poly.pdbx_seq_one_letter_code
_entity_poly.pdbx_strand_id
1 'polypeptide(L)' 'MPRIERDRELARKRTRKVKLRKFRAQYAAAKNQTEKQEILEKARRISPFINLDEE' A
#
# COMPACT_ATOMS: atom_id res chain seq x y z
N MET A 1 -13.10 19.86 17.67
CA MET A 1 -12.90 20.54 16.37
C MET A 1 -12.91 19.51 15.26
N PRO A 2 -13.86 19.55 14.31
CA PRO A 2 -13.82 18.67 13.14
C PRO A 2 -12.53 18.97 12.34
N ARG A 3 -11.85 17.92 11.88
CA ARG A 3 -10.63 18.08 11.06
C ARG A 3 -10.95 18.90 9.81
N ILE A 4 -10.13 19.92 9.54
CA ILE A 4 -10.15 20.72 8.31
C ILE A 4 -9.94 19.77 7.12
N GLU A 5 -10.45 20.10 5.93
CA GLU A 5 -10.35 19.24 4.74
C GLU A 5 -8.91 18.83 4.42
N ARG A 6 -7.95 19.75 4.58
CA ARG A 6 -6.51 19.49 4.45
C ARG A 6 -6.02 18.39 5.39
N ASP A 7 -6.47 18.38 6.63
CA ASP A 7 -6.07 17.35 7.61
C ASP A 7 -6.67 15.99 7.27
N ARG A 8 -7.89 15.96 6.72
CA ARG A 8 -8.52 14.72 6.24
C ARG A 8 -7.75 14.15 5.05
N GLU A 9 -7.35 15.00 4.12
CA GLU A 9 -6.54 14.61 2.98
C GLU A 9 -5.17 14.06 3.42
N LEU A 10 -4.47 14.76 4.32
CA LEU A 10 -3.22 14.30 4.90
C LEU A 10 -3.37 12.96 5.63
N ALA A 11 -4.46 12.77 6.38
CA ALA A 11 -4.75 11.50 7.04
C ALA A 11 -4.98 10.37 6.01
N ARG A 12 -5.70 10.62 4.91
CA ARG A 12 -5.88 9.64 3.81
C ARG A 12 -4.54 9.29 3.15
N LYS A 13 -3.69 10.28 2.88
CA LYS A 13 -2.34 10.08 2.33
C LYS A 13 -1.48 9.23 3.27
N ARG A 14 -1.48 9.54 4.58
CA ARG A 14 -0.72 8.80 5.60
C ARG A 14 -1.19 7.35 5.72
N THR A 15 -2.50 7.12 5.79
CA THR A 15 -3.06 5.76 5.88
C THR A 15 -2.76 4.94 4.63
N ARG A 16 -2.84 5.54 3.43
CA ARG A 16 -2.41 4.91 2.18
C ARG A 16 -0.94 4.49 2.24
N LYS A 17 -0.05 5.39 2.66
CA LYS A 17 1.40 5.12 2.78
C LYS A 17 1.70 3.96 3.75
N VAL A 18 1.02 3.91 4.90
CA VAL A 18 1.19 2.83 5.88
C VAL A 18 0.74 1.48 5.32
N LYS A 19 -0.40 1.44 4.63
CA LYS A 19 -0.89 0.20 3.98
C LYS A 19 0.08 -0.30 2.93
N LEU A 20 0.58 0.58 2.05
CA LEU A 20 1.54 0.20 1.02
C LEU A 20 2.86 -0.30 1.62
N ARG A 21 3.36 0.33 2.69
CA ARG A 21 4.54 -0.15 3.42
C ARG A 21 4.34 -1.56 3.98
N LYS A 22 3.14 -1.87 4.49
CA LYS A 22 2.81 -3.22 4.97
C LYS A 22 2.86 -4.24 3.82
N PHE A 23 2.27 -3.93 2.67
CA PHE A 23 2.31 -4.83 1.51
C PHE A 23 3.72 -5.00 0.95
N ARG A 24 4.56 -3.97 0.95
CA ARG A 24 5.99 -4.08 0.60
C ARG A 24 6.73 -5.07 1.50
N ALA A 25 6.56 -4.93 2.82
CA ALA A 25 7.19 -5.85 3.77
C ALA A 25 6.69 -7.30 3.59
N GLN A 26 5.39 -7.48 3.32
CA GLN A 26 4.82 -8.80 3.04
C GLN A 26 5.35 -9.37 1.71
N TYR A 27 5.48 -8.54 0.67
CA TYR A 27 5.99 -8.94 -0.63
C TYR A 27 7.46 -9.40 -0.55
N ALA A 28 8.28 -8.67 0.20
CA ALA A 28 9.68 -9.03 0.46
C ALA A 28 9.82 -10.32 1.28
N ALA A 29 8.89 -10.58 2.21
CA ALA A 29 8.88 -11.78 3.03
C ALA A 29 8.26 -13.02 2.35
N ALA A 30 7.47 -12.82 1.29
CA ALA A 30 6.79 -13.90 0.58
C ALA A 30 7.79 -14.77 -0.18
N LYS A 31 7.72 -16.09 0.03
CA LYS A 31 8.60 -17.08 -0.60
C LYS A 31 8.00 -17.64 -1.89
N ASN A 32 6.68 -17.67 -1.98
CA ASN A 32 5.94 -18.25 -3.09
C ASN A 32 5.52 -17.19 -4.11
N GLN A 33 5.55 -17.56 -5.40
CA GLN A 33 5.19 -16.66 -6.49
C GLN A 33 3.69 -16.32 -6.47
N THR A 34 2.84 -17.25 -6.03
CA THR A 34 1.39 -17.04 -5.83
C THR A 34 1.11 -16.01 -4.75
N GLU A 35 1.77 -16.12 -3.59
CA GLU A 35 1.64 -15.14 -2.49
C GLU A 35 2.08 -13.74 -2.92
N LYS A 36 3.18 -13.65 -3.69
CA LYS A 36 3.65 -12.39 -4.28
C LYS A 36 2.59 -11.77 -5.18
N GLN A 37 1.97 -12.54 -6.07
CA GLN A 37 0.90 -12.05 -6.95
C GLN A 37 -0.31 -11.55 -6.15
N GLU A 38 -0.78 -12.29 -5.14
CA GLU A 38 -1.90 -11.86 -4.32
C GLU A 38 -1.63 -10.55 -3.55
N ILE A 39 -0.42 -10.41 -3.00
CA ILE A 39 0.00 -9.19 -2.29
C ILE A 39 0.03 -8.01 -3.26
N LEU A 40 0.53 -8.24 -4.48
CA LEU A 40 0.63 -7.23 -5.52
C LEU A 40 -0.75 -6.79 -6.01
N GLU A 41 -1.69 -7.70 -6.19
CA GLU A 41 -3.09 -7.37 -6.50
C GLU A 41 -3.75 -6.53 -5.39
N LYS A 42 -3.54 -6.92 -4.12
CA LYS A 42 -4.04 -6.17 -2.96
C LYS A 42 -3.45 -4.75 -2.92
N ALA A 43 -2.16 -4.60 -3.25
CA ALA A 43 -1.50 -3.31 -3.34
C ALA A 43 -2.02 -2.46 -4.52
N ARG A 44 -2.25 -3.07 -5.70
CA ARG A 44 -2.79 -2.40 -6.90
C ARG A 44 -4.19 -1.80 -6.67
N ARG A 45 -5.05 -2.45 -5.86
CA ARG A 45 -6.35 -1.87 -5.48
C ARG A 45 -6.24 -0.55 -4.74
N ILE A 46 -5.15 -0.33 -4.00
CA ILE A 46 -4.88 0.91 -3.25
C ILE A 46 -4.14 1.93 -4.12
N SER A 47 -3.27 1.44 -5.00
CA SER A 47 -2.44 2.26 -5.88
C SER A 47 -2.25 1.53 -7.21
N PRO A 48 -3.01 1.87 -8.26
CA PRO A 48 -2.97 1.14 -9.53
C PRO A 48 -1.58 1.05 -10.16
N PHE A 49 -0.76 2.08 -9.94
CA PHE A 49 0.60 2.21 -10.49
C PHE A 49 1.70 1.71 -9.57
N ILE A 50 1.39 0.90 -8.55
CA ILE A 50 2.44 0.36 -7.67
C ILE A 50 3.15 -0.82 -8.34
N ASN A 51 4.45 -0.66 -8.54
CA ASN A 51 5.36 -1.73 -8.91
C ASN A 51 6.14 -2.10 -7.64
N LEU A 52 5.92 -3.33 -7.14
CA LEU A 52 6.66 -3.88 -5.99
C LEU A 52 7.89 -4.67 -6.43
N ASP A 53 8.09 -4.85 -7.74
CA ASP A 53 9.21 -5.57 -8.34
C ASP A 53 10.45 -4.70 -8.57
N GLU A 54 10.30 -3.37 -8.52
CA GLU A 54 11.35 -2.39 -8.84
C GLU A 54 11.98 -1.71 -7.61
N GLU A 55 11.50 -1.99 -6.38
CA GLU A 55 12.04 -1.49 -5.10
C GLU A 55 12.80 -2.58 -4.34
#